data_AF-A0A8X6PI97-F1
#
_entry.id   AF-A0A8X6PI97-F1
#
_cell.length_a   1.000
_cell.length_b   1.000
_cell.length_c   1.000
_cell.angle_alpha   90.00
_cell.angle_beta   90.00
_cell.angle_gamma   90.00
#
_symmetry.space_group_name_H-M   'P 1'
#
loop_
_entity.id
_entity.type
_entity.pdbx_description
1 polymer ?
#
loop_
_entity_poly.entity_id
_entity_poly.type
_entity_poly.pdbx_seq_one_letter_code
_entity_poly.pdbx_strand_id
1 'polypeptide(L)'
;LSKSGSNVVYLRNVALDSAGTYKCQVSTEAPTYSCVQAVKEMNVVILPMDGPSISGGEGSYDFGDNVTLNCTSAKSKPAAKLSWLVNGKPVSIFVHPTSRKCNHKI
;
A
#
# COMPACT_ATOMS: atom_id res chain seq x y z
N LEU A 1 11.82 -17.96 16.32
CA LEU A 1 13.07 -17.26 16.66
C LEU A 1 14.35 -18.08 16.41
N SER A 2 14.29 -19.39 16.20
CA SER A 2 15.46 -20.24 15.93
C SER A 2 16.30 -19.90 14.68
N LYS A 3 15.84 -18.98 13.82
CA LYS A 3 16.59 -18.47 12.66
C LYS A 3 17.34 -17.16 12.92
N SER A 4 17.08 -16.48 14.05
CA SER A 4 17.80 -15.25 14.39
C SER A 4 19.21 -15.58 14.86
N GLY A 5 20.16 -14.67 14.61
CA GLY A 5 21.56 -14.78 15.02
C GLY A 5 22.06 -13.49 15.67
N SER A 6 23.38 -13.37 15.82
CA SER A 6 24.03 -12.30 16.60
C SER A 6 23.81 -10.88 16.04
N ASN A 7 23.58 -10.75 14.73
CA ASN A 7 23.38 -9.48 14.03
C ASN A 7 22.19 -9.51 13.05
N VAL A 8 21.39 -10.59 13.07
CA VAL A 8 20.27 -10.80 12.15
C VAL A 8 19.03 -11.21 12.94
N VAL A 9 17.94 -10.47 12.76
CA VAL A 9 16.64 -10.77 13.34
C VAL A 9 15.70 -11.29 12.26
N TYR A 10 15.19 -12.51 12.43
CA TYR A 10 14.24 -13.11 11.49
C TYR A 10 12.81 -12.98 12.03
N LEU A 11 12.01 -12.14 11.37
CA LEU A 11 10.58 -11.96 11.67
C LEU A 11 9.74 -13.00 10.90
N ARG A 12 8.77 -13.61 11.56
CA ARG A 12 7.80 -14.52 10.95
C ARG A 12 6.41 -13.92 11.06
N ASN A 13 5.52 -14.32 10.16
CA ASN A 13 4.12 -13.91 10.17
C ASN A 13 3.96 -12.37 10.11
N VAL A 14 4.75 -11.73 9.24
CA VAL A 14 4.74 -10.28 9.02
C VAL A 14 3.36 -9.86 8.50
N ALA A 15 2.75 -8.90 9.20
CA ALA A 15 1.46 -8.32 8.87
C ALA A 15 1.54 -6.78 8.81
N LEU A 16 0.43 -6.10 8.52
CA LEU A 16 0.42 -4.64 8.31
C LEU A 16 0.92 -3.83 9.51
N ASP A 17 0.65 -4.34 10.71
CA ASP A 17 1.07 -3.79 12.00
C ASP A 17 2.58 -3.95 12.26
N SER A 18 3.22 -4.87 11.54
CA SER A 18 4.67 -5.05 11.58
C SER A 18 5.39 -3.94 10.78
N ALA A 19 4.68 -3.17 9.96
CA ALA A 19 5.28 -2.03 9.28
C ALA A 19 5.68 -0.95 10.29
N GLY A 20 6.86 -0.37 10.12
CA GLY A 20 7.33 0.69 11.00
C GLY A 20 8.85 0.82 11.04
N THR A 21 9.30 1.61 12.00
CA THR A 21 10.72 1.92 12.18
C THR A 21 11.38 0.93 13.13
N TYR A 22 12.34 0.19 12.61
CA TYR A 22 13.16 -0.74 13.37
C TYR A 22 14.49 -0.08 13.72
N LYS A 23 14.92 -0.26 14.98
CA LYS A 23 16.18 0.27 15.50
C LYS A 23 17.05 -0.85 16.04
N CYS A 24 18.31 -0.87 15.61
CA CYS A 24 19.38 -1.64 16.26
C CYS A 24 20.20 -0.68 17.12
N GLN A 25 20.46 -1.03 18.38
CA GLN A 25 21.19 -0.20 19.33
C GLN A 25 22.23 -1.05 20.05
N VAL A 26 23.45 -0.52 20.18
CA VAL A 26 24.56 -1.14 20.91
C VAL A 26 25.07 -0.13 21.92
N SER A 27 25.22 -0.55 23.17
CA SER A 27 25.73 0.28 24.27
C SER A 27 26.92 -0.37 24.96
N THR A 28 27.89 0.45 25.39
CA THR A 28 29.00 0.03 26.25
C THR A 28 28.65 0.22 27.73
N GLU A 29 29.27 -0.57 28.60
CA GLU A 29 29.10 -0.48 30.06
C GLU A 29 30.11 0.50 30.71
N ALA A 30 30.03 0.67 32.03
CA ALA A 30 30.91 1.54 32.82
C ALA A 30 32.41 1.25 32.61
N PRO A 31 33.31 2.24 32.79
CA PRO A 31 33.08 3.60 33.31
C PRO A 31 32.64 4.62 32.25
N THR A 32 32.64 4.25 30.96
CA THR A 32 32.25 5.15 29.86
C THR A 32 31.11 4.54 29.06
N TYR A 33 29.92 5.08 29.29
CA TYR A 33 28.73 4.72 28.53
C TYR A 33 28.73 5.41 27.17
N SER A 34 28.73 4.63 26.10
CA SER A 34 28.54 5.07 24.73
C SER A 34 27.41 4.27 24.09
N CYS A 35 26.67 4.90 23.18
CA CYS A 35 25.52 4.26 22.53
C CYS A 35 25.53 4.60 21.04
N VAL A 36 25.55 3.58 20.20
CA VAL A 36 25.41 3.71 18.75
C VAL A 36 24.10 3.08 18.32
N GLN A 37 23.44 3.69 17.33
CA GLN A 37 22.17 3.20 16.82
C GLN A 37 22.11 3.28 15.30
N ALA A 38 21.44 2.30 14.70
CA ALA A 38 21.08 2.30 13.29
C ALA A 38 19.56 2.11 13.18
N VAL A 39 18.93 2.86 12.27
CA VAL A 39 17.47 2.91 12.12
C VAL A 39 17.10 2.61 10.67
N LYS A 40 16.05 1.81 10.46
CA LYS A 40 15.51 1.52 9.13
C LYS A 40 14.00 1.39 9.17
N GLU A 41 13.34 1.87 8.12
CA GLU A 41 11.91 1.70 7.93
C GLU A 41 11.61 0.39 7.18
N MET A 42 10.70 -0.41 7.74
CA MET A 42 10.16 -1.61 7.10
C MET A 42 8.76 -1.32 6.57
N ASN A 43 8.60 -1.47 5.26
CA ASN A 43 7.31 -1.38 4.60
C ASN A 43 6.71 -2.77 4.39
N VAL A 44 5.41 -2.90 4.65
CA VAL A 44 4.64 -4.13 4.35
C VAL A 44 3.65 -3.81 3.24
N VAL A 45 3.75 -4.58 2.16
CA VAL A 45 2.93 -4.42 0.95
C VAL A 45 1.86 -5.50 0.92
N ILE A 46 0.63 -5.09 0.62
CA ILE A 46 -0.49 -5.99 0.34
C ILE A 46 -0.93 -5.74 -1.10
N LEU A 47 -0.81 -6.79 -1.91
CA LEU A 47 -1.34 -6.80 -3.25
C LEU A 47 -2.86 -6.96 -3.21
N PRO A 48 -3.61 -6.28 -4.10
CA PRO A 48 -5.02 -6.55 -4.26
C PRO A 48 -5.21 -8.00 -4.71
N MET A 49 -6.19 -8.70 -4.11
CA MET A 49 -6.44 -10.11 -4.42
C MET A 49 -6.95 -10.31 -5.84
N ASP A 50 -7.71 -9.34 -6.35
CA ASP A 50 -8.33 -9.36 -7.67
C ASP A 50 -8.02 -8.06 -8.42
N GLY A 51 -8.24 -8.09 -9.74
CA GLY A 51 -8.21 -6.89 -10.58
C GLY A 51 -9.30 -5.88 -10.21
N PRO A 52 -9.19 -4.63 -10.70
CA PRO A 52 -10.23 -3.63 -10.46
C PRO A 52 -11.54 -4.00 -11.15
N SER A 53 -12.66 -3.72 -10.48
CA SER A 53 -14.00 -3.87 -11.03
C SER A 53 -14.51 -2.54 -11.57
N ILE A 54 -15.12 -2.56 -12.74
CA ILE A 54 -15.82 -1.42 -13.33
C ILE A 54 -17.32 -1.58 -13.05
N SER A 55 -17.95 -0.53 -12.53
CA SER A 55 -19.38 -0.48 -12.24
C SER A 55 -19.98 0.87 -12.61
N GLY A 56 -21.31 0.93 -12.62
CA GLY A 56 -22.05 2.06 -13.16
C GLY A 56 -22.24 1.94 -14.67
N GLY A 57 -22.65 3.04 -15.27
CA GLY A 57 -23.05 3.10 -16.65
C GLY A 57 -24.45 2.54 -16.93
N GLU A 58 -24.93 2.80 -18.14
CA GLU A 58 -26.23 2.41 -18.68
C GLU A 58 -26.04 1.44 -19.86
N GLY A 59 -27.10 0.72 -20.22
CA GLY A 59 -27.05 -0.31 -21.26
C GLY A 59 -26.87 0.23 -22.69
N SER A 60 -27.19 1.50 -22.92
CA SER A 60 -27.06 2.17 -24.22
C SER A 60 -26.76 3.65 -24.02
N TYR A 61 -26.01 4.23 -24.94
CA TYR A 61 -25.66 5.65 -24.96
C TYR A 61 -25.84 6.21 -26.35
N ASP A 62 -26.34 7.43 -26.44
CA ASP A 62 -26.42 8.19 -27.66
C ASP A 62 -25.16 9.03 -27.86
N PHE A 63 -24.98 9.50 -29.10
CA PHE A 63 -23.88 10.38 -29.44
C PHE A 63 -23.99 11.70 -28.67
N GLY A 64 -22.95 12.02 -27.89
CA GLY A 64 -22.89 13.23 -27.08
C GLY A 64 -23.17 13.00 -25.60
N ASP A 65 -23.60 11.79 -25.21
CA ASP A 65 -23.82 11.45 -23.81
C ASP A 65 -22.54 11.45 -22.99
N ASN A 66 -22.68 11.86 -21.73
CA ASN A 66 -21.59 11.77 -20.77
C ASN A 66 -21.68 10.47 -19.97
N VAL A 67 -20.66 9.62 -20.12
CA VAL A 67 -20.59 8.31 -19.47
C VAL A 67 -19.86 8.45 -18.14
N THR A 68 -20.54 8.14 -17.04
CA THR A 68 -19.93 8.09 -15.71
C THR A 68 -19.76 6.64 -15.27
N LEU A 69 -18.51 6.21 -15.12
CA LEU A 69 -18.15 4.88 -14.64
C LEU A 69 -17.33 4.97 -13.35
N ASN A 70 -17.47 3.96 -12.49
CA ASN A 70 -16.66 3.80 -11.30
C ASN A 70 -15.69 2.63 -11.50
N CYS A 71 -14.40 2.87 -11.27
CA CYS A 71 -13.37 1.83 -11.25
C CYS A 71 -12.85 1.71 -9.82
N THR A 72 -13.09 0.55 -9.21
CA THR A 72 -12.72 0.27 -7.82
C THR A 72 -11.74 -0.88 -7.76
N SER A 73 -10.64 -0.69 -7.03
CA SER A 73 -9.67 -1.75 -6.74
C SER A 73 -10.03 -2.49 -5.46
N ALA A 74 -9.61 -3.76 -5.37
CA ALA A 74 -9.56 -4.45 -4.09
C ALA A 74 -8.59 -3.76 -3.11
N LYS A 75 -8.75 -4.05 -1.82
CA LYS A 75 -7.91 -3.48 -0.76
C LYS A 75 -6.44 -3.79 -1.02
N SER A 76 -5.60 -2.76 -0.94
CA SER A 76 -4.16 -2.85 -1.17
C SER A 76 -3.40 -1.85 -0.30
N LYS A 77 -2.14 -2.14 -0.01
CA LYS A 77 -1.21 -1.20 0.61
C LYS A 77 0.12 -1.25 -0.15
N PRO A 78 0.61 -0.13 -0.72
CA PRO A 78 -0.06 1.18 -0.79
C PRO A 78 -1.33 1.14 -1.65
N ALA A 79 -2.10 2.23 -1.67
CA ALA A 79 -3.29 2.33 -2.50
C ALA A 79 -2.95 2.10 -3.99
N ALA A 80 -3.73 1.25 -4.65
CA ALA A 80 -3.56 0.97 -6.07
C ALA A 80 -3.69 2.23 -6.93
N LYS A 81 -2.86 2.30 -7.96
CA LYS A 81 -2.97 3.32 -9.01
C LYS A 81 -3.85 2.77 -10.12
N LEU A 82 -4.98 3.44 -10.36
CA LEU A 82 -5.94 3.07 -11.39
C LEU A 82 -5.80 3.99 -12.60
N SER A 83 -6.01 3.45 -13.79
CA SER A 83 -5.97 4.18 -15.05
C SER A 83 -6.99 3.59 -16.00
N TRP A 84 -7.65 4.46 -16.77
CA TRP A 84 -8.67 4.05 -17.71
C TRP A 84 -8.08 3.87 -19.10
N LEU A 85 -8.51 2.80 -19.77
CA LEU A 85 -8.21 2.55 -21.17
C LEU A 85 -9.52 2.26 -21.89
N VAL A 86 -9.72 2.88 -23.05
CA VAL A 86 -10.84 2.59 -23.95
C VAL A 86 -10.25 1.97 -25.21
N ASN A 87 -10.65 0.73 -25.54
CA ASN A 87 -10.10 -0.04 -26.65
C ASN A 87 -8.55 -0.10 -26.63
N GLY A 88 -7.98 -0.27 -25.43
CA GLY A 88 -6.53 -0.34 -25.21
C GLY A 88 -5.77 1.00 -25.30
N LYS A 89 -6.47 2.12 -25.49
CA LYS A 89 -5.84 3.45 -25.54
C LYS A 89 -6.10 4.23 -24.24
N PRO A 90 -5.08 4.89 -23.66
CA PRO A 90 -5.26 5.70 -22.48
C PRO A 90 -6.16 6.90 -22.79
N VAL A 91 -7.05 7.22 -21.86
CA VAL A 91 -7.97 8.36 -21.99
C VAL A 91 -7.62 9.44 -20.97
N SER A 92 -7.58 10.70 -21.43
CA SER A 92 -7.48 11.88 -20.57
C SER A 92 -8.87 12.23 -20.05
N ILE A 93 -9.39 11.45 -19.11
CA ILE A 93 -10.69 11.75 -18.48
C ILE A 93 -10.51 12.70 -17.29
N PHE A 94 -11.56 13.45 -16.96
CA PHE A 94 -11.69 14.07 -15.65
C PHE A 94 -11.91 12.99 -14.59
N VAL A 95 -10.82 12.39 -14.11
CA VAL A 95 -10.84 11.54 -12.92
C VAL A 95 -11.19 12.45 -11.76
N HIS A 96 -12.44 12.39 -11.28
CA HIS A 96 -12.72 12.84 -9.92
C HIS A 96 -12.16 11.75 -9.00
N PRO A 97 -11.08 12.00 -8.23
CA PRO A 97 -10.67 11.06 -7.20
C PRO A 97 -11.75 11.07 -6.12
N THR A 98 -12.77 10.21 -6.26
CA THR A 98 -13.77 10.02 -5.23
C THR A 98 -13.13 9.32 -4.05
N SER A 99 -12.54 10.13 -3.19
CA SER A 99 -12.10 9.87 -1.81
C SER A 99 -11.08 8.74 -1.62
N ARG A 100 -9.85 9.14 -1.27
CA ARG A 100 -8.91 8.33 -0.48
C ARG A 100 -9.48 8.04 0.91
N LYS A 101 -10.55 7.23 1.03
CA LYS A 101 -11.00 6.73 2.33
C LYS A 101 -10.30 5.40 2.63
N CYS A 102 -9.09 5.50 3.17
CA CYS A 102 -8.60 4.43 4.04
C CYS A 102 -9.53 4.41 5.27
N ASN A 103 -10.57 3.58 5.25
CA ASN A 103 -11.30 3.25 6.47
C ASN A 103 -10.37 2.42 7.36
N HIS A 104 -9.48 3.10 8.09
CA HIS A 104 -8.82 2.56 9.26
C HIS A 104 -9.90 2.54 10.36
N LYS A 105 -10.58 1.40 10.51
CA LYS A 105 -11.32 1.11 11.73
C LYS A 105 -10.33 0.38 12.63
N ILE A 106 -9.79 1.11 13.60
CA ILE A 106 -9.13 0.55 14.80
C ILE A 106 -10.24 0.05 15.72
#